data_AF-A0A6N9Z763-F1
#
_entry.id   AF-A0A6N9Z763-F1
#
_cell.length_a   1.000
_cell.length_b   1.000
_cell.length_c   1.000
_cell.angle_alpha   90.00
_cell.angle_beta   90.00
_cell.angle_gamma   90.00
#
_symmetry.space_group_name_H-M   'P 1'
#
loop_
_entity.id
_entity.type
_entity.pdbx_description
1 polymer ?
#
loop_
_entity_poly.entity_id
_entity_poly.type
_entity_poly.pdbx_seq_one_letter_code
_entity_poly.pdbx_strand_id
1 'polypeptide(L)'
;MKKLSKYIEFATTLLKQAVQERKFRYGNTTLKYMYQPCKGSNRLLVVFSACTRPGLPARYNYMRTLKNIPVNKLFILDDFGEDHRGGYYLGAYPGFEMEKATKTLIDSFLKRPEIKKVCFGGSSKGGWAALNFGVQYAGRGLGAEIITGAPQFWLGTYLQAPGGLITLESIAVSKNADVVAKVSDVLDIYLKKNIEANQFAKEQHIYIHYSTQEHTYKEHIKDLLKVLRECGFNLVEDVKDYENHGDVSLYFPAFFVSSINHIINADS
;
A
#
# COMPACT_ATOMS: atom_id res chain seq x y z
N MET A 1 35.55 -8.85 7.52
CA MET A 1 35.05 -9.04 6.14
C MET A 1 33.52 -8.91 5.99
N LYS A 2 32.67 -9.62 6.77
CA LYS A 2 31.19 -9.52 6.68
C LYS A 2 30.60 -8.12 6.93
N LYS A 3 31.19 -7.31 7.83
CA LYS A 3 30.71 -5.94 8.10
C LYS A 3 30.98 -4.98 6.94
N LEU A 4 32.19 -5.02 6.35
CA LEU A 4 32.57 -4.15 5.23
C LEU A 4 31.71 -4.41 3.99
N SER A 5 31.41 -5.69 3.70
CA SER A 5 30.46 -6.08 2.65
C SER A 5 29.06 -5.50 2.86
N LYS A 6 28.53 -5.49 4.10
CA LYS A 6 27.24 -4.85 4.41
C LYS A 6 27.25 -3.34 4.20
N TYR A 7 28.35 -2.65 4.52
CA TYR A 7 28.46 -1.20 4.28
C TYR A 7 28.52 -0.87 2.79
N ILE A 8 29.25 -1.67 2.00
CA ILE A 8 29.30 -1.53 0.54
C ILE A 8 27.92 -1.82 -0.08
N GLU A 9 27.23 -2.87 0.38
CA GLU A 9 25.87 -3.20 -0.05
C GLU A 9 24.87 -2.08 0.31
N PHE A 10 25.00 -1.51 1.50
CA PHE A 10 24.19 -0.38 1.94
C PHE A 10 24.45 0.87 1.10
N ALA A 11 25.72 1.23 0.88
CA ALA A 11 26.11 2.39 0.06
C ALA A 11 25.66 2.23 -1.40
N THR A 12 25.83 1.04 -1.99
CA THR A 12 25.36 0.76 -3.35
C THR A 12 23.84 0.78 -3.45
N THR A 13 23.12 0.36 -2.39
CA THR A 13 21.66 0.49 -2.32
C THR A 13 21.24 1.96 -2.30
N LEU A 14 21.88 2.79 -1.47
CA LEU A 14 21.62 4.23 -1.41
C LEU A 14 21.91 4.93 -2.74
N LEU A 15 23.01 4.60 -3.40
CA LEU A 15 23.36 5.11 -4.72
C LEU A 15 22.34 4.71 -5.78
N LYS A 16 21.93 3.43 -5.83
CA LYS A 16 20.87 2.99 -6.73
C LYS A 16 19.56 3.70 -6.46
N GLN A 17 19.23 3.91 -5.18
CA GLN A 17 18.05 4.65 -4.78
C GLN A 17 18.11 6.09 -5.32
N ALA A 18 19.20 6.81 -5.08
CA ALA A 18 19.38 8.19 -5.54
C ALA A 18 19.29 8.33 -7.07
N VAL A 19 19.75 7.33 -7.83
CA VAL A 19 19.71 7.35 -9.30
C VAL A 19 18.33 6.96 -9.86
N GLN A 20 17.61 6.06 -9.19
CA GLN A 20 16.33 5.53 -9.67
C GLN A 20 15.11 6.31 -9.15
N GLU A 21 15.26 7.03 -8.04
CA GLU A 21 14.19 7.84 -7.48
C GLU A 21 13.81 8.96 -8.44
N ARG A 22 12.52 9.02 -8.75
CA ARG A 22 11.93 10.07 -9.58
C ARG A 22 10.90 10.83 -8.76
N LYS A 23 10.68 12.09 -9.13
CA LYS A 23 9.65 12.94 -8.55
C LYS A 23 8.52 13.13 -9.56
N PHE A 24 7.28 13.03 -9.09
CA PHE A 24 6.08 13.35 -9.84
C PHE A 24 5.36 14.50 -9.15
N ARG A 25 4.98 15.54 -9.89
CA ARG A 25 4.29 16.72 -9.36
C ARG A 25 2.84 16.72 -9.81
N TYR A 26 1.94 16.99 -8.87
CA TYR A 26 0.51 17.18 -9.10
C TYR A 26 0.03 18.32 -8.20
N GLY A 27 -0.30 19.46 -8.81
CA GLY A 27 -0.51 20.70 -8.04
C GLY A 27 0.70 21.01 -7.15
N ASN A 28 0.45 21.17 -5.85
CA ASN A 28 1.49 21.41 -4.83
C ASN A 28 2.04 20.11 -4.21
N THR A 29 1.54 18.94 -4.61
CA THR A 29 1.99 17.65 -4.09
C THR A 29 3.13 17.10 -4.94
N THR A 30 4.21 16.68 -4.29
CA THR A 30 5.32 15.96 -4.95
C THR A 30 5.41 14.55 -4.41
N LEU A 31 5.23 13.56 -5.28
CA LEU A 31 5.42 12.15 -4.96
C LEU A 31 6.82 11.69 -5.35
N LYS A 32 7.42 10.83 -4.53
CA LYS A 32 8.65 10.10 -4.90
C LYS A 32 8.30 8.68 -5.30
N TYR A 33 8.83 8.22 -6.42
CA TYR A 33 8.58 6.87 -6.92
C TYR A 33 9.81 6.26 -7.58
N MET A 34 9.80 4.94 -7.72
CA MET A 34 10.76 4.20 -8.52
C MET A 34 10.04 3.30 -9.50
N TYR A 35 10.53 3.28 -10.73
CA TYR A 35 10.00 2.40 -11.76
C TYR A 35 11.07 1.41 -12.23
N GLN A 36 10.74 0.13 -12.16
CA GLN A 36 11.56 -0.97 -12.66
C GLN A 36 10.83 -1.64 -13.83
N PRO A 37 11.17 -1.31 -15.08
CA PRO A 37 10.54 -1.93 -16.24
C PRO A 37 10.94 -3.41 -16.36
N CYS A 38 10.04 -4.22 -16.89
CA CYS A 38 10.30 -5.61 -17.25
C CYS A 38 9.85 -5.85 -18.69
N LYS A 39 10.82 -6.08 -19.59
CA LYS A 39 10.52 -6.42 -20.98
C LYS A 39 9.73 -7.73 -21.02
N GLY A 40 8.72 -7.78 -21.90
CA GLY A 40 7.85 -8.96 -22.06
C GLY A 40 6.71 -9.07 -21.05
N SER A 41 6.69 -8.25 -19.99
CA SER A 41 5.54 -8.18 -19.07
C SER A 41 4.57 -7.09 -19.52
N ASN A 42 3.29 -7.44 -19.65
CA ASN A 42 2.20 -6.48 -19.83
C ASN A 42 1.54 -6.06 -18.51
N ARG A 43 1.99 -6.60 -17.38
CA ARG A 43 1.48 -6.29 -16.05
C ARG A 43 2.34 -5.23 -15.35
N LEU A 44 1.66 -4.33 -14.63
CA LEU A 44 2.25 -3.38 -13.69
C LEU A 44 1.90 -3.78 -12.25
N LEU A 45 2.90 -4.04 -11.43
CA LEU A 45 2.75 -4.16 -9.98
C LEU A 45 3.03 -2.80 -9.33
N VAL A 46 2.00 -2.19 -8.74
CA VAL A 46 2.12 -0.97 -7.93
C VAL A 46 2.37 -1.38 -6.48
N VAL A 47 3.47 -0.92 -5.89
CA VAL A 47 3.89 -1.29 -4.53
C VAL A 47 3.89 -0.06 -3.63
N PHE A 48 3.14 -0.13 -2.55
CA PHE A 48 3.03 0.93 -1.56
C PHE A 48 3.94 0.66 -0.35
N SER A 49 4.64 1.72 0.09
CA SER A 49 5.43 1.73 1.32
C SER A 49 4.57 1.59 2.59
N ALA A 50 5.10 0.89 3.58
CA ALA A 50 4.55 0.77 4.92
C ALA A 50 5.07 1.90 5.83
N CYS A 51 4.54 1.99 7.05
CA CYS A 51 5.05 2.92 8.06
C CYS A 51 6.43 2.47 8.57
N THR A 52 7.33 3.43 8.73
CA THR A 52 8.58 3.23 9.47
C THR A 52 8.38 3.50 10.95
N ARG A 53 9.28 2.93 11.76
CA ARG A 53 9.35 3.23 13.20
C ARG A 53 9.58 4.75 13.40
N PRO A 54 9.05 5.34 14.49
CA PRO A 54 9.33 6.74 14.83
C PRO A 54 10.82 7.06 14.76
N GLY A 55 11.17 8.21 14.18
CA GLY A 55 12.56 8.65 14.00
C GLY A 55 13.29 8.07 12.78
N LEU A 56 12.66 7.21 11.98
CA LEU A 56 13.22 6.72 10.72
C LEU A 56 12.44 7.28 9.52
N PRO A 57 13.12 7.78 8.47
CA PRO A 57 12.45 8.27 7.26
C PRO A 57 11.75 7.12 6.54
N ALA A 58 10.68 7.44 5.81
CA ALA A 58 9.98 6.49 4.95
C ALA A 58 10.93 5.76 3.98
N ARG A 59 10.58 4.52 3.62
CA ARG A 59 11.39 3.68 2.73
C ARG A 59 10.53 2.96 1.69
N TYR A 60 11.12 2.68 0.54
CA TYR A 60 10.52 1.78 -0.43
C TYR A 60 10.53 0.34 0.10
N ASN A 61 9.35 -0.23 0.34
CA ASN A 61 9.22 -1.61 0.78
C ASN A 61 9.33 -2.59 -0.41
N TYR A 62 9.73 -3.83 -0.10
CA TYR A 62 9.71 -4.98 -1.02
C TYR A 62 10.60 -4.92 -2.27
N MET A 63 11.41 -3.87 -2.48
CA MET A 63 12.31 -3.80 -3.63
C MET A 63 13.24 -5.02 -3.74
N ARG A 64 13.82 -5.46 -2.62
CA ARG A 64 14.66 -6.67 -2.59
C ARG A 64 13.83 -7.94 -2.73
N THR A 65 12.70 -8.02 -2.02
CA THR A 65 11.76 -9.14 -2.05
C THR A 65 11.30 -9.47 -3.47
N LEU A 66 10.98 -8.43 -4.24
CA LEU A 66 10.41 -8.56 -5.58
C LEU A 66 11.47 -8.52 -6.70
N LYS A 67 12.77 -8.47 -6.37
CA LYS A 67 13.85 -8.25 -7.34
C LYS A 67 13.78 -9.18 -8.56
N ASN A 68 13.45 -10.45 -8.35
CA ASN A 68 13.46 -11.49 -9.38
C ASN A 68 12.07 -11.76 -9.99
N ILE A 69 11.03 -11.00 -9.61
CA ILE A 69 9.69 -11.18 -10.18
C ILE A 69 9.65 -10.52 -11.56
N PRO A 70 9.27 -11.22 -12.64
CA PRO A 70 9.38 -10.70 -14.01
C PRO A 70 8.18 -9.82 -14.40
N VAL A 71 7.92 -8.75 -13.65
CA VAL A 71 6.86 -7.74 -13.95
C VAL A 71 7.39 -6.32 -13.90
N ASN A 72 6.69 -5.39 -14.57
CA ASN A 72 6.93 -3.97 -14.39
C ASN A 72 6.54 -3.59 -12.96
N LYS A 73 7.37 -2.82 -12.25
CA LYS A 73 7.11 -2.45 -10.85
C LYS A 73 7.16 -0.95 -10.67
N LEU A 74 6.12 -0.39 -10.07
CA LEU A 74 6.05 1.00 -9.66
C LEU A 74 6.01 1.05 -8.13
N PHE A 75 7.13 1.39 -7.50
CA PHE A 75 7.19 1.60 -6.06
C PHE A 75 6.89 3.06 -5.75
N ILE A 76 5.93 3.34 -4.87
CA ILE A 76 5.53 4.70 -4.50
C ILE A 76 5.84 4.91 -3.01
N LEU A 77 6.64 5.93 -2.72
CA LEU A 77 6.98 6.30 -1.35
C LEU A 77 5.93 7.26 -0.80
N ASP A 78 5.53 7.02 0.44
CA ASP A 78 4.73 7.97 1.20
C ASP A 78 5.57 8.53 2.35
N ASP A 79 6.18 9.68 2.08
CA ASP A 79 7.00 10.50 2.99
C ASP A 79 6.32 11.84 3.34
N PHE A 80 4.99 11.90 3.20
CA PHE A 80 4.16 13.04 3.57
C PHE A 80 4.08 13.23 5.10
N GLY A 81 3.64 14.40 5.55
CA GLY A 81 3.46 14.75 6.96
C GLY A 81 4.71 15.36 7.59
N GLU A 82 4.54 15.99 8.76
CA GLU A 82 5.62 16.69 9.48
C GLU A 82 6.76 15.76 9.89
N ASP A 83 6.44 14.51 10.24
CA ASP A 83 7.41 13.51 10.64
C ASP A 83 7.96 12.67 9.48
N HIS A 84 7.54 12.97 8.24
CA HIS A 84 7.89 12.24 7.02
C HIS A 84 7.62 10.72 7.08
N ARG A 85 6.67 10.27 7.92
CA ARG A 85 6.26 8.86 8.04
C ARG A 85 5.04 8.50 7.20
N GLY A 86 4.47 9.50 6.54
CA GLY A 86 3.48 9.38 5.49
C GLY A 86 2.06 9.74 5.91
N GLY A 87 1.24 10.16 4.95
CA GLY A 87 -0.15 10.57 5.12
C GLY A 87 -1.16 9.52 4.68
N TYR A 88 -0.80 8.23 4.76
CA TYR A 88 -1.62 7.10 4.28
C TYR A 88 -2.02 7.21 2.81
N TYR A 89 -1.18 7.87 2.00
CA TYR A 89 -1.47 8.21 0.60
C TYR A 89 -2.72 9.09 0.38
N LEU A 90 -3.31 9.64 1.45
CA LEU A 90 -4.44 10.57 1.40
C LEU A 90 -3.94 12.02 1.30
N GLY A 91 -3.01 12.39 2.17
CA GLY A 91 -2.60 13.79 2.35
C GLY A 91 -3.59 14.56 3.20
N ALA A 92 -3.68 15.87 3.02
CA ALA A 92 -4.51 16.75 3.84
C ALA A 92 -6.02 16.65 3.53
N TYR A 93 -6.84 16.51 4.58
CA TYR A 93 -8.30 16.68 4.53
C TYR A 93 -8.68 18.15 4.26
N PRO A 94 -9.80 18.45 3.55
CA PRO A 94 -10.70 17.51 2.86
C PRO A 94 -10.26 17.18 1.43
N GLY A 95 -9.17 17.77 0.95
CA GLY A 95 -8.79 17.68 -0.47
C GLY A 95 -8.24 16.32 -0.87
N PHE A 96 -7.58 15.61 0.04
CA PHE A 96 -6.85 14.36 -0.20
C PHE A 96 -5.98 14.41 -1.46
N GLU A 97 -5.20 15.50 -1.59
CA GLU A 97 -4.41 15.79 -2.79
C GLU A 97 -3.33 14.75 -3.08
N MET A 98 -2.85 14.04 -2.05
CA MET A 98 -1.88 12.97 -2.25
C MET A 98 -2.52 11.74 -2.92
N GLU A 99 -3.79 11.48 -2.63
CA GLU A 99 -4.52 10.39 -3.27
C GLU A 99 -4.72 10.71 -4.76
N LYS A 100 -5.14 11.94 -5.08
CA LYS A 100 -5.28 12.43 -6.46
C LYS A 100 -3.95 12.38 -7.21
N ALA A 101 -2.86 12.81 -6.57
CA ALA A 101 -1.52 12.74 -7.14
C ALA A 101 -1.12 11.28 -7.43
N THR A 102 -1.38 10.37 -6.50
CA THR A 102 -1.01 8.95 -6.59
C THR A 102 -1.79 8.27 -7.69
N LYS A 103 -3.11 8.51 -7.75
CA LYS A 103 -3.98 8.04 -8.84
C LYS A 103 -3.50 8.56 -10.19
N THR A 104 -3.18 9.86 -10.30
CA THR A 104 -2.69 10.45 -11.55
C THR A 104 -1.36 9.83 -11.99
N LEU A 105 -0.45 9.58 -11.05
CA LEU A 105 0.81 8.90 -11.31
C LEU A 105 0.54 7.48 -11.85
N ILE A 106 -0.27 6.68 -11.17
CA ILE A 106 -0.62 5.32 -11.59
C ILE A 106 -1.27 5.34 -12.99
N ASP A 107 -2.26 6.21 -13.21
CA ASP A 107 -2.93 6.38 -14.50
C ASP A 107 -1.93 6.73 -15.62
N SER A 108 -0.87 7.49 -15.34
CA SER A 108 0.16 7.81 -16.33
C SER A 108 0.98 6.58 -16.77
N PHE A 109 1.17 5.59 -15.89
CA PHE A 109 1.80 4.32 -16.22
C PHE A 109 0.85 3.38 -16.96
N LEU A 110 -0.43 3.38 -16.60
CA LEU A 110 -1.45 2.55 -17.26
C LEU A 110 -1.78 3.01 -18.68
N LYS A 111 -1.49 4.28 -19.03
CA LYS A 111 -1.59 4.80 -20.40
C LYS A 111 -0.54 4.22 -21.35
N ARG A 112 0.49 3.56 -20.83
CA ARG A 112 1.56 3.00 -21.65
C ARG A 112 1.05 1.79 -22.44
N PRO A 113 1.34 1.70 -23.75
CA PRO A 113 0.75 0.68 -24.61
C PRO A 113 1.11 -0.74 -24.20
N GLU A 114 2.28 -0.95 -23.59
CA GLU A 114 2.71 -2.24 -23.09
C GLU A 114 1.94 -2.70 -21.84
N ILE A 115 1.38 -1.79 -21.05
CA ILE A 115 0.68 -2.12 -19.81
C ILE A 115 -0.78 -2.41 -20.11
N LYS A 116 -1.19 -3.66 -19.88
CA LYS A 116 -2.55 -4.17 -20.05
C LYS A 116 -3.18 -4.63 -18.75
N LYS A 117 -2.35 -4.96 -17.76
CA LYS A 117 -2.81 -5.46 -16.47
C LYS A 117 -2.20 -4.72 -15.28
N VAL A 118 -2.89 -4.68 -14.14
CA VAL A 118 -2.40 -4.01 -12.94
C VAL A 118 -2.65 -4.82 -11.68
N CYS A 119 -1.66 -4.88 -10.79
CA CYS A 119 -1.79 -5.45 -9.47
C CYS A 119 -1.32 -4.43 -8.42
N PHE A 120 -1.96 -4.38 -7.27
CA PHE A 120 -1.64 -3.47 -6.17
C PHE A 120 -1.15 -4.25 -4.96
N GLY A 121 -0.06 -3.83 -4.34
CA GLY A 121 0.59 -4.60 -3.29
C GLY A 121 1.17 -3.79 -2.14
N GLY A 122 1.03 -4.29 -0.91
CA GLY A 122 1.66 -3.70 0.28
C GLY A 122 1.22 -4.35 1.58
N SER A 123 1.80 -3.94 2.71
CA SER A 123 1.35 -4.36 4.04
C SER A 123 1.17 -3.18 5.00
N SER A 124 0.38 -3.37 6.06
CA SER A 124 0.01 -2.33 7.01
C SER A 124 -0.53 -1.10 6.25
N LYS A 125 0.09 0.08 6.42
CA LYS A 125 -0.23 1.28 5.63
C LYS A 125 -0.25 1.00 4.12
N GLY A 126 0.75 0.29 3.61
CA GLY A 126 0.82 -0.06 2.19
C GLY A 126 -0.26 -1.06 1.78
N GLY A 127 -0.71 -1.92 2.70
CA GLY A 127 -1.82 -2.85 2.47
C GLY A 127 -3.17 -2.15 2.43
N TRP A 128 -3.36 -1.15 3.30
CA TRP A 128 -4.51 -0.25 3.25
C TRP A 128 -4.54 0.52 1.93
N ALA A 129 -3.41 1.08 1.50
CA ALA A 129 -3.29 1.79 0.22
C ALA A 129 -3.56 0.85 -0.97
N ALA A 130 -3.01 -0.37 -0.94
CA ALA A 130 -3.26 -1.37 -1.98
C ALA A 130 -4.75 -1.67 -2.17
N LEU A 131 -5.50 -1.82 -1.07
CA LEU A 131 -6.95 -1.95 -1.11
C LEU A 131 -7.61 -0.67 -1.63
N ASN A 132 -7.30 0.47 -1.02
CA ASN A 132 -7.94 1.75 -1.33
C ASN A 132 -7.83 2.13 -2.81
N PHE A 133 -6.64 2.00 -3.39
CA PHE A 133 -6.46 2.23 -4.82
C PHE A 133 -7.02 1.07 -5.64
N GLY A 134 -6.70 -0.17 -5.31
CA GLY A 134 -7.02 -1.33 -6.14
C GLY A 134 -8.50 -1.51 -6.45
N VAL A 135 -9.39 -1.22 -5.50
CA VAL A 135 -10.84 -1.28 -5.72
C VAL A 135 -11.36 -0.21 -6.69
N GLN A 136 -10.64 0.91 -6.85
CA GLN A 136 -10.99 2.00 -7.77
C GLN A 136 -10.58 1.73 -9.24
N TYR A 137 -9.82 0.66 -9.49
CA TYR A 137 -9.32 0.29 -10.82
C TYR A 137 -10.06 -0.88 -11.46
N ALA A 138 -10.99 -1.50 -10.72
CA ALA A 138 -11.89 -2.51 -11.23
C ALA A 138 -12.74 -1.98 -12.41
N GLY A 139 -13.19 -2.87 -13.30
CA GLY A 139 -14.05 -2.50 -14.44
C GLY A 139 -13.38 -1.71 -15.57
N ARG A 140 -12.09 -1.34 -15.46
CA ARG A 140 -11.35 -0.64 -16.52
C ARG A 140 -10.81 -1.56 -17.62
N GLY A 141 -11.18 -2.83 -17.62
CA GLY A 141 -10.64 -3.86 -18.53
C GLY A 141 -9.17 -4.21 -18.27
N LEU A 142 -8.62 -3.81 -17.13
CA LEU A 142 -7.21 -4.01 -16.77
C LEU A 142 -6.97 -5.25 -15.89
N GLY A 143 -7.99 -5.90 -15.33
CA GLY A 143 -7.80 -7.02 -14.38
C GLY A 143 -6.98 -6.60 -13.16
N ALA A 144 -7.67 -6.13 -12.10
CA ALA A 144 -7.03 -5.54 -10.93
C ALA A 144 -7.03 -6.51 -9.74
N GLU A 145 -5.90 -7.19 -9.50
CA GLU A 145 -5.70 -7.98 -8.28
C GLU A 145 -5.04 -7.15 -7.18
N ILE A 146 -5.32 -7.50 -5.93
CA ILE A 146 -4.83 -6.80 -4.75
C ILE A 146 -4.12 -7.80 -3.85
N ILE A 147 -2.90 -7.50 -3.41
CA ILE A 147 -2.11 -8.31 -2.47
C ILE A 147 -1.83 -7.46 -1.23
N THR A 148 -2.48 -7.79 -0.12
CA THR A 148 -2.45 -6.98 1.10
C THR A 148 -2.06 -7.81 2.33
N GLY A 149 -1.25 -7.24 3.22
CA GLY A 149 -0.84 -7.89 4.47
C GLY A 149 -1.18 -7.03 5.68
N ALA A 150 -1.95 -7.58 6.62
CA ALA A 150 -2.38 -6.92 7.86
C ALA A 150 -2.78 -5.43 7.69
N PRO A 151 -3.72 -5.08 6.79
CA PRO A 151 -4.17 -3.69 6.59
C PRO A 151 -4.98 -3.16 7.79
N GLN A 152 -4.79 -1.88 8.13
CA GLN A 152 -5.53 -1.19 9.20
C GLN A 152 -6.87 -0.65 8.66
N PHE A 153 -7.95 -1.44 8.75
CA PHE A 153 -9.22 -1.14 8.11
C PHE A 153 -9.89 0.16 8.62
N TRP A 154 -10.08 0.27 9.93
CA TRP A 154 -10.60 1.46 10.62
C TRP A 154 -9.46 2.44 10.86
N LEU A 155 -9.14 3.23 9.82
CA LEU A 155 -7.93 4.05 9.78
C LEU A 155 -7.92 5.17 10.83
N GLY A 156 -9.03 5.87 11.02
CA GLY A 156 -9.15 6.92 12.02
C GLY A 156 -8.90 6.38 13.42
N THR A 157 -9.63 5.33 13.79
CA THR A 157 -9.47 4.58 15.05
C THR A 157 -8.03 4.11 15.24
N TYR A 158 -7.41 3.52 14.22
CA TYR A 158 -6.01 3.09 14.28
C TYR A 158 -5.04 4.25 14.58
N LEU A 159 -5.25 5.41 13.94
CA LEU A 159 -4.37 6.56 14.09
C LEU A 159 -4.58 7.34 15.39
N GLN A 160 -5.66 7.10 16.15
CA GLN A 160 -5.83 7.69 17.48
C GLN A 160 -4.85 7.12 18.51
N ALA A 161 -4.24 5.96 18.24
CA ALA A 161 -3.20 5.42 19.11
C ALA A 161 -1.98 6.37 19.17
N PRO A 162 -1.23 6.42 20.29
CA PRO A 162 -0.13 7.38 20.48
C PRO A 162 0.91 7.42 19.34
N GLY A 163 1.17 6.28 18.69
CA GLY A 163 2.12 6.19 17.57
C GLY A 163 1.62 6.72 16.22
N GLY A 164 0.30 6.97 16.09
CA GLY A 164 -0.38 7.42 14.88
C GLY A 164 -0.96 8.84 14.97
N LEU A 165 -1.06 9.41 16.18
CA LEU A 165 -1.73 10.70 16.38
C LEU A 165 -1.10 11.85 15.56
N ILE A 166 0.23 11.89 15.45
CA ILE A 166 0.94 12.87 14.61
C ILE A 166 0.53 12.76 13.14
N THR A 167 0.32 11.54 12.64
CA THR A 167 -0.16 11.30 11.28
C THR A 167 -1.61 11.76 11.13
N LEU A 168 -2.47 11.49 12.13
CA LEU A 168 -3.85 11.96 12.14
C LEU A 168 -3.95 13.49 12.13
N GLU A 169 -3.17 14.17 13.00
CA GLU A 169 -3.07 15.63 13.05
C GLU A 169 -2.54 16.20 11.73
N SER A 170 -1.57 15.54 11.09
CA SER A 170 -1.05 15.92 9.77
C SER A 170 -2.10 15.80 8.66
N ILE A 171 -2.93 14.75 8.68
CA ILE A 171 -4.04 14.59 7.74
C ILE A 171 -5.13 15.63 8.03
N ALA A 172 -5.45 15.88 9.30
CA ALA A 172 -6.45 16.86 9.72
C ALA A 172 -6.00 18.31 9.50
N VAL A 173 -4.69 18.54 9.33
CA VAL A 173 -4.06 19.87 9.31
C VAL A 173 -4.47 20.68 10.55
N SER A 174 -4.54 20.00 11.69
CA SER A 174 -5.02 20.59 12.94
C SER A 174 -4.63 19.74 14.15
N LYS A 175 -4.39 20.41 15.27
CA LYS A 175 -4.23 19.80 16.60
C LYS A 175 -5.46 20.02 17.50
N ASN A 176 -6.50 20.64 16.96
CA ASN A 176 -7.75 20.84 17.70
C ASN A 176 -8.48 19.48 17.80
N ALA A 177 -8.76 19.04 19.03
CA ALA A 177 -9.34 17.73 19.30
C ALA A 177 -10.67 17.48 18.56
N ASP A 178 -11.55 18.47 18.45
CA ASP A 178 -12.83 18.33 17.76
C ASP A 178 -12.66 18.16 16.24
N VAL A 179 -11.68 18.87 15.65
CA VAL A 179 -11.35 18.73 14.23
C VAL A 179 -10.73 17.36 13.97
N VAL A 180 -9.78 16.94 14.81
CA VAL A 180 -9.11 15.64 14.72
C VAL A 180 -10.11 14.50 14.86
N ALA A 181 -11.05 14.57 15.80
CA ALA A 181 -12.11 13.57 15.97
C ALA A 181 -13.00 13.46 14.72
N LYS A 182 -13.46 14.59 14.17
CA LYS A 182 -14.26 14.60 12.93
C LYS A 182 -13.52 14.00 11.75
N VAL A 183 -12.22 14.30 11.61
CA VAL A 183 -11.39 13.71 10.55
C VAL A 183 -11.21 12.21 10.77
N SER A 184 -11.00 11.76 12.02
CA SER A 184 -10.96 10.34 12.35
C SER A 184 -12.22 9.60 11.89
N ASP A 185 -13.40 10.14 12.18
CA ASP A 185 -14.67 9.53 11.77
C ASP A 185 -14.79 9.40 10.24
N VAL A 186 -14.30 10.41 9.50
CA VAL A 186 -14.24 10.36 8.03
C VAL A 186 -13.29 9.25 7.55
N LEU A 187 -12.12 9.11 8.17
CA LEU A 187 -11.11 8.13 7.79
C LEU A 187 -11.57 6.69 8.04
N ASP A 188 -12.30 6.43 9.12
CA ASP A 188 -12.78 5.08 9.46
C ASP A 188 -13.70 4.51 8.39
N ILE A 189 -14.58 5.32 7.80
CA ILE A 189 -15.49 4.85 6.75
C ILE A 189 -14.91 4.98 5.34
N TYR A 190 -13.71 5.55 5.17
CA TYR A 190 -13.17 5.91 3.86
C TYR A 190 -12.94 4.68 2.96
N LEU A 191 -12.16 3.72 3.45
CA LEU A 191 -11.88 2.49 2.70
C LEU A 191 -13.15 1.65 2.52
N LYS A 192 -13.99 1.57 3.55
CA LYS A 192 -15.28 0.85 3.48
C LYS A 192 -16.15 1.39 2.35
N LYS A 193 -16.31 2.71 2.24
CA LYS A 193 -17.07 3.35 1.15
C LYS A 193 -16.51 3.02 -0.23
N ASN A 194 -15.18 3.01 -0.38
CA ASN A 194 -14.54 2.68 -1.65
C ASN A 194 -14.73 1.20 -2.03
N ILE A 195 -14.71 0.29 -1.05
CA ILE A 195 -15.02 -1.14 -1.25
C ILE A 195 -16.49 -1.31 -1.67
N GLU A 196 -17.43 -0.70 -0.94
CA GLU A 196 -18.88 -0.84 -1.18
C GLU A 196 -19.33 -0.19 -2.50
N ALA A 197 -18.63 0.86 -2.95
CA ALA A 197 -18.92 1.52 -4.23
C ALA A 197 -18.44 0.70 -5.46
N ASN A 198 -17.67 -0.37 -5.25
CA ASN A 198 -17.10 -1.14 -6.34
C ASN A 198 -18.11 -2.14 -6.94
N GLN A 199 -18.64 -1.78 -8.11
CA GLN A 199 -19.60 -2.61 -8.86
C GLN A 199 -18.99 -3.88 -9.48
N PHE A 200 -17.66 -3.97 -9.55
CA PHE A 200 -16.91 -5.06 -10.18
C PHE A 200 -16.21 -5.96 -9.15
N ALA A 201 -16.64 -5.92 -7.88
CA ALA A 201 -16.03 -6.68 -6.79
C ALA A 201 -15.87 -8.18 -7.10
N LYS A 202 -16.87 -8.80 -7.74
CA LYS A 202 -16.89 -10.22 -8.12
C LYS A 202 -15.85 -10.61 -9.18
N GLU A 203 -15.29 -9.64 -9.89
CA GLU A 203 -14.25 -9.86 -10.89
C GLU A 203 -12.84 -9.70 -10.31
N GLN A 204 -12.72 -9.18 -9.08
CA GLN A 204 -11.45 -8.93 -8.43
C GLN A 204 -11.06 -10.04 -7.46
N HIS A 205 -9.74 -10.28 -7.39
CA HIS A 205 -9.12 -11.17 -6.44
C HIS A 205 -8.32 -10.37 -5.42
N ILE A 206 -8.57 -10.63 -4.14
CA ILE A 206 -7.82 -10.07 -3.01
C ILE A 206 -7.07 -11.19 -2.32
N TYR A 207 -5.75 -11.15 -2.43
CA TYR A 207 -4.81 -11.98 -1.70
C TYR A 207 -4.51 -11.28 -0.37
N ILE A 208 -5.00 -11.82 0.74
CA ILE A 208 -4.90 -11.20 2.05
C ILE A 208 -4.14 -12.08 3.04
N HIS A 209 -3.09 -11.51 3.62
CA HIS A 209 -2.30 -12.14 4.67
C HIS A 209 -2.60 -11.50 6.02
N TYR A 210 -2.80 -12.31 7.05
CA TYR A 210 -3.01 -11.83 8.41
C TYR A 210 -2.71 -12.92 9.45
N SER A 211 -2.58 -12.49 10.71
CA SER A 211 -2.56 -13.40 11.86
C SER A 211 -3.87 -13.35 12.61
N THR A 212 -4.31 -14.48 13.19
CA THR A 212 -5.46 -14.49 14.12
C THR A 212 -5.11 -14.17 15.57
N GLN A 213 -3.81 -14.23 15.92
CA GLN A 213 -3.27 -13.97 17.26
C GLN A 213 -2.81 -12.53 17.45
N GLU A 214 -2.78 -11.74 16.38
CA GLU A 214 -2.36 -10.35 16.40
C GLU A 214 -3.57 -9.43 16.67
N HIS A 215 -3.36 -8.33 17.41
CA HIS A 215 -4.46 -7.49 17.90
C HIS A 215 -5.31 -6.89 16.76
N THR A 216 -4.68 -6.54 15.62
CA THR A 216 -5.41 -6.01 14.46
C THR A 216 -6.38 -7.01 13.85
N TYR A 217 -6.30 -8.31 14.18
CA TYR A 217 -7.30 -9.27 13.70
C TYR A 217 -8.70 -8.90 14.17
N LYS A 218 -8.86 -8.74 15.49
CA LYS A 218 -10.15 -8.41 16.11
C LYS A 218 -10.56 -6.98 15.82
N GLU A 219 -9.58 -6.07 15.79
CA GLU A 219 -9.82 -4.64 15.64
C GLU A 219 -10.08 -4.23 14.19
N HIS A 220 -9.55 -4.94 13.19
CA HIS A 220 -9.56 -4.48 11.80
C HIS A 220 -9.86 -5.60 10.80
N ILE A 221 -9.10 -6.70 10.84
CA ILE A 221 -9.13 -7.70 9.77
C ILE A 221 -10.46 -8.44 9.72
N LYS A 222 -11.03 -8.80 10.87
CA LYS A 222 -12.32 -9.49 10.93
C LYS A 222 -13.44 -8.71 10.25
N ASP A 223 -13.51 -7.41 10.51
CA ASP A 223 -14.51 -6.53 9.90
C ASP A 223 -14.23 -6.30 8.42
N LEU A 224 -12.96 -6.10 8.04
CA LEU A 224 -12.57 -6.01 6.63
C LEU A 224 -13.00 -7.26 5.85
N LEU A 225 -12.67 -8.46 6.35
CA LEU A 225 -13.04 -9.72 5.70
C LEU A 225 -14.55 -9.86 5.56
N LYS A 226 -15.32 -9.42 6.58
CA LYS A 226 -16.78 -9.40 6.51
C LYS A 226 -17.25 -8.52 5.35
N VAL A 227 -16.82 -7.27 5.29
CA VAL A 227 -17.22 -6.33 4.22
C VAL A 227 -16.80 -6.84 2.85
N LEU A 228 -15.57 -7.35 2.70
CA LEU A 228 -15.10 -7.90 1.42
C LEU A 228 -15.95 -9.09 0.94
N ARG A 229 -16.33 -9.99 1.85
CA ARG A 229 -17.20 -11.13 1.51
C ARG A 229 -18.62 -10.67 1.17
N GLU A 230 -19.18 -9.71 1.92
CA GLU A 230 -20.51 -9.15 1.65
C GLU A 230 -20.59 -8.46 0.28
N CYS A 231 -19.52 -7.78 -0.14
CA CYS A 231 -19.42 -7.19 -1.48
C CYS A 231 -19.12 -8.23 -2.58
N GLY A 232 -18.76 -9.46 -2.22
CA GLY A 232 -18.56 -10.57 -3.15
C GLY A 232 -17.18 -10.63 -3.81
N PHE A 233 -16.13 -10.08 -3.18
CA PHE A 233 -14.76 -10.22 -3.66
C PHE A 233 -14.28 -11.68 -3.57
N ASN A 234 -13.43 -12.11 -4.51
CA ASN A 234 -12.77 -13.41 -4.42
C ASN A 234 -11.56 -13.29 -3.49
N LEU A 235 -11.60 -13.97 -2.34
CA LEU A 235 -10.54 -13.91 -1.34
C LEU A 235 -9.61 -15.11 -1.41
N VAL A 236 -8.31 -14.83 -1.40
CA VAL A 236 -7.25 -15.83 -1.17
C VAL A 236 -6.56 -15.48 0.13
N GLU A 237 -6.85 -16.24 1.18
CA GLU A 237 -6.41 -15.92 2.54
C GLU A 237 -5.15 -16.73 2.91
N ASP A 238 -4.12 -16.05 3.41
CA ASP A 238 -2.99 -16.67 4.10
C ASP A 238 -3.03 -16.31 5.58
N VAL A 239 -3.47 -17.28 6.38
CA VAL A 239 -3.68 -17.13 7.82
C VAL A 239 -2.48 -17.69 8.58
N LYS A 240 -1.96 -16.92 9.55
CA LYS A 240 -0.85 -17.30 10.44
C LYS A 240 -1.20 -17.03 11.91
N ASP A 241 -0.24 -17.33 12.78
CA ASP A 241 -0.36 -17.20 14.25
C ASP A 241 0.85 -16.47 14.84
N TYR A 242 1.09 -15.22 14.41
CA TYR A 242 2.06 -14.32 15.05
C TYR A 242 1.33 -13.30 15.94
N GLU A 243 1.95 -12.85 17.02
CA GLU A 243 1.27 -11.99 18.01
C GLU A 243 1.56 -10.49 17.80
N ASN A 244 2.74 -10.14 17.26
CA ASN A 244 3.12 -8.74 17.11
C ASN A 244 2.83 -8.26 15.69
N HIS A 245 2.24 -7.08 15.53
CA HIS A 245 2.02 -6.47 14.21
C HIS A 245 3.30 -6.40 13.36
N GLY A 246 4.44 -6.10 13.98
CA GLY A 246 5.74 -6.03 13.31
C GLY A 246 6.20 -7.35 12.65
N ASP A 247 5.68 -8.49 13.13
CA ASP A 247 6.02 -9.82 12.61
C ASP A 247 5.43 -10.07 11.22
N VAL A 248 4.47 -9.25 10.76
CA VAL A 248 4.02 -9.23 9.36
C VAL A 248 5.20 -9.15 8.38
N SER A 249 6.28 -8.47 8.77
CA SER A 249 7.50 -8.34 7.96
C SER A 249 8.29 -9.64 7.77
N LEU A 250 8.04 -10.65 8.61
CA LEU A 250 8.65 -11.98 8.53
C LEU A 250 7.86 -12.92 7.62
N TYR A 251 6.53 -12.78 7.58
CA TYR A 251 5.64 -13.72 6.88
C TYR A 251 5.16 -13.20 5.51
N PHE A 252 4.70 -11.94 5.46
CA PHE A 252 4.13 -11.37 4.24
C PHE A 252 5.05 -11.39 3.02
N PRO A 253 6.39 -11.19 3.11
CA PRO A 253 7.25 -11.21 1.92
C PRO A 253 7.18 -12.50 1.11
N ALA A 254 7.06 -13.66 1.78
CA ALA A 254 6.95 -14.95 1.12
C ALA A 254 5.59 -15.08 0.42
N PHE A 255 4.52 -14.73 1.13
CA PHE A 255 3.17 -14.69 0.56
C PHE A 255 3.08 -13.75 -0.65
N PHE A 256 3.63 -12.54 -0.53
CA PHE A 256 3.60 -11.55 -1.62
C PHE A 256 4.28 -12.09 -2.89
N VAL A 257 5.43 -12.76 -2.74
CA VAL A 257 6.11 -13.42 -3.86
C VAL A 257 5.28 -14.56 -4.45
N SER A 258 4.69 -15.43 -3.62
CA SER A 258 3.85 -16.53 -4.13
C SER A 258 2.61 -16.02 -4.85
N SER A 259 1.92 -15.01 -4.29
CA SER A 259 0.70 -14.45 -4.87
C SER A 259 0.97 -13.79 -6.22
N ILE A 260 2.03 -12.98 -6.33
CA ILE A 260 2.34 -12.34 -7.62
C ILE A 260 2.77 -13.36 -8.67
N ASN A 261 3.53 -14.40 -8.30
CA ASN A 261 3.87 -15.48 -9.22
C ASN A 261 2.63 -16.25 -9.68
N HIS A 262 1.69 -16.53 -8.78
CA HIS A 262 0.43 -17.16 -9.13
C HIS A 262 -0.36 -16.33 -10.14
N ILE A 263 -0.47 -15.01 -9.91
CA ILE A 263 -1.13 -14.07 -10.82
C ILE A 263 -0.45 -14.05 -12.21
N ILE A 264 0.88 -13.98 -12.26
CA ILE A 264 1.63 -13.95 -13.53
C ILE A 264 1.46 -15.26 -14.30
N ASN A 265 1.48 -16.40 -13.62
CA ASN A 265 1.33 -17.70 -14.25
C ASN A 265 -0.09 -17.94 -14.77
N ALA A 266 -1.11 -17.35 -14.14
CA ALA A 266 -2.49 -17.38 -14.63
C ALA A 266 -2.70 -16.51 -15.88
N ASP A 267 -1.78 -15.59 -16.17
CA ASP A 267 -1.81 -14.76 -17.38
C ASP A 267 -1.15 -15.43 -18.61
N SER A 268 -0.42 -16.53 -18.39
CA SER A 268 0.37 -17.27 -19.40
C SER A 268 -0.45 -18.37 -20.06
#